data_AF-A0A8J6TCL2-F1
#
_entry.id   AF-A0A8J6TCL2-F1
#
_cell.length_a   1.000
_cell.length_b   1.000
_cell.length_c   1.000
_cell.angle_alpha   90.00
_cell.angle_beta   90.00
_cell.angle_gamma   90.00
#
_symmetry.space_group_name_H-M   'P 1'
#
loop_
_entity.id
_entity.type
_entity.pdbx_description
1 polymer ?
#
loop_
_entity_poly.entity_id
_entity_poly.type
_entity_poly.pdbx_seq_one_letter_code
_entity_poly.pdbx_strand_id
1 'polypeptide(L)' 'MSNTIGERLVQVIKNPQDSESQESFARAMELSKAYAGSGSATHFSAVARLFYDLFEMFETGEDPRKK' A
#
# COMPACT_ATOMS: atom_id res chain seq x y z
N MET A 1 -7.23 6.38 19.91
CA MET A 1 -7.10 5.04 19.31
C MET A 1 -6.14 5.18 18.14
N SER A 2 -5.00 4.48 18.13
CA SER A 2 -4.09 4.54 16.99
C SER A 2 -4.79 3.87 15.81
N ASN A 3 -5.17 4.62 14.78
CA ASN A 3 -5.67 4.04 13.55
C ASN A 3 -4.60 3.12 12.99
N THR A 4 -4.91 1.83 12.92
CA THR A 4 -4.05 0.82 12.30
C THR A 4 -3.91 1.13 10.81
N ILE A 5 -2.81 0.68 10.20
CA ILE A 5 -2.58 0.90 8.77
C ILE A 5 -3.69 0.31 7.90
N GLY A 6 -4.25 -0.84 8.32
CA GLY A 6 -5.41 -1.44 7.68
C GLY A 6 -6.66 -0.54 7.69
N GLU A 7 -6.92 0.18 8.78
CA GLU A 7 -8.06 1.11 8.86
C GLU A 7 -7.89 2.30 7.93
N ARG A 8 -6.67 2.85 7.84
CA ARG A 8 -6.34 3.93 6.88
C ARG A 8 -6.53 3.46 5.44
N LEU A 9 -6.10 2.23 5.13
CA LEU A 9 -6.31 1.63 3.81
C LEU A 9 -7.81 1.46 3.49
N VAL A 10 -8.62 1.05 4.45
CA VAL A 10 -10.07 0.95 4.26
C VAL A 10 -10.71 2.33 4.08
N GLN A 11 -10.23 3.35 4.81
CA GLN A 11 -10.75 4.71 4.68
C GLN A 11 -10.47 5.32 3.31
N VAL A 12 -9.23 5.20 2.78
CA VAL A 12 -8.91 5.74 1.45
C VAL A 12 -9.71 5.08 0.33
N ILE A 13 -10.06 3.79 0.47
CA ILE A 13 -10.91 3.11 -0.51
C ILE A 13 -12.36 3.61 -0.45
N LYS A 14 -12.90 3.84 0.76
CA LYS A 14 -14.29 4.27 0.94
C LYS A 14 -14.49 5.74 0.60
N ASN A 15 -13.57 6.60 1.03
CA ASN A 15 -13.63 8.05 0.88
C ASN A 15 -12.30 8.60 0.32
N PRO A 16 -11.99 8.32 -0.96
CA PRO A 16 -10.70 8.68 -1.55
C PRO A 16 -10.44 10.19 -1.64
N GLN A 17 -11.47 11.03 -1.66
CA GLN A 17 -11.33 12.49 -1.78
C GLN A 17 -10.99 13.19 -0.45
N ASP A 18 -11.31 12.54 0.68
CA ASP A 18 -11.16 13.11 2.02
C ASP A 18 -10.07 12.40 2.84
N SER A 19 -9.35 11.47 2.23
CA SER A 19 -8.38 10.63 2.93
C SER A 19 -6.96 11.17 2.80
N GLU A 20 -6.30 11.41 3.94
CA GLU A 20 -4.88 11.79 4.00
C GLU A 20 -3.96 10.75 3.35
N SER A 21 -4.36 9.47 3.33
CA SER A 21 -3.60 8.37 2.72
C SER A 21 -3.76 8.25 1.19
N GLN A 22 -4.42 9.20 0.52
CA GLN A 22 -4.69 9.13 -0.93
C GLN A 22 -3.40 9.05 -1.75
N GLU A 23 -2.41 9.87 -1.41
CA GLU A 23 -1.12 9.87 -2.11
C GLU A 23 -0.36 8.56 -1.89
N SER A 24 -0.23 8.11 -0.63
CA SER A 24 0.40 6.83 -0.27
C SER A 24 -0.23 5.66 -1.03
N PHE A 25 -1.57 5.63 -1.09
CA PHE A 25 -2.31 4.61 -1.83
C PHE A 25 -1.99 4.64 -3.33
N ALA A 26 -2.05 5.82 -3.95
CA ALA A 26 -1.81 5.98 -5.38
C ALA A 26 -0.38 5.56 -5.76
N ARG A 27 0.62 5.98 -4.98
CA ARG A 27 2.03 5.61 -5.18
C ARG A 27 2.26 4.12 -4.99
N ALA A 28 1.71 3.53 -3.92
CA ALA A 28 1.83 2.09 -3.67
C ALA A 28 1.20 1.27 -4.80
N MET A 29 0.04 1.70 -5.29
CA MET A 29 -0.67 1.07 -6.40
C MET A 29 0.12 1.17 -7.71
N GLU A 30 0.68 2.35 -8.03
CA GLU A 30 1.49 2.57 -9.23
C GLU A 30 2.70 1.62 -9.27
N LEU A 31 3.48 1.58 -8.19
CA LEU A 31 4.67 0.73 -8.09
C LEU A 31 4.31 -0.77 -8.13
N SER A 32 3.22 -1.16 -7.47
CA SER A 32 2.76 -2.55 -7.46
C SER A 32 2.30 -3.00 -8.84
N LYS A 33 1.64 -2.13 -9.61
CA LYS A 33 1.27 -2.40 -11.01
C LYS A 33 2.51 -2.51 -11.90
N ALA A 34 3.50 -1.64 -11.72
CA ALA A 34 4.76 -1.72 -12.45
C ALA A 34 5.49 -3.06 -12.19
N TYR A 35 5.55 -3.49 -10.92
CA TYR A 35 6.11 -4.79 -10.55
C TYR A 35 5.32 -5.98 -11.12
N ALA A 36 3.98 -5.92 -11.08
CA ALA A 36 3.15 -6.96 -11.68
C ALA A 36 3.35 -7.05 -13.21
N GLY A 37 3.52 -5.91 -13.87
CA GLY A 37 3.73 -5.82 -15.32
C GLY A 37 5.14 -6.13 -15.79
N SER A 38 6.15 -6.16 -14.91
CA SER A 38 7.56 -6.38 -15.29
C SER A 38 7.91 -7.85 -15.61
N GLY A 39 6.97 -8.78 -15.43
CA GLY A 39 7.23 -10.22 -15.52
C GLY A 39 8.05 -10.78 -14.36
N SER A 40 8.40 -9.94 -13.37
CA SER A 40 9.12 -10.35 -12.16
C SER A 40 8.20 -10.95 -11.09
N ALA A 41 6.89 -10.71 -11.20
CA ALA A 41 5.89 -11.27 -10.29
C ALA A 41 5.66 -12.76 -10.61
N THR A 42 6.14 -13.64 -9.74
CA THR A 42 5.95 -15.09 -9.85
C THR A 42 4.59 -15.56 -9.31
N HIS A 43 4.01 -14.81 -8.37
CA HIS A 43 2.70 -15.11 -7.77
C HIS A 43 1.90 -13.83 -7.53
N PHE A 44 0.58 -13.89 -7.75
CA PHE A 44 -0.33 -12.77 -7.49
C PHE A 44 -0.29 -12.29 -6.02
N SER A 45 -0.15 -13.23 -5.07
CA SER A 45 -0.02 -12.92 -3.64
C SER A 45 1.19 -12.06 -3.31
N ALA A 46 2.28 -12.15 -4.10
CA ALA A 46 3.45 -11.30 -3.93
C ALA A 46 3.14 -9.83 -4.28
N VAL A 47 2.29 -9.59 -5.28
CA VAL A 47 1.86 -8.24 -5.67
C VAL A 47 0.99 -7.62 -4.59
N ALA A 48 0.02 -8.37 -4.06
CA ALA A 48 -0.85 -7.88 -2.98
C ALA A 48 -0.06 -7.55 -1.71
N ARG A 49 0.94 -8.38 -1.37
CA ARG A 49 1.82 -8.12 -0.23
C ARG A 49 2.72 -6.91 -0.47
N LEU A 50 3.33 -6.82 -1.64
CA LEU A 50 4.15 -5.66 -2.02
C LEU A 50 3.35 -4.35 -1.92
N PHE A 51 2.11 -4.35 -2.40
CA PHE A 51 1.23 -3.19 -2.29
C PHE A 51 1.03 -2.76 -0.83
N TYR A 52 0.69 -3.72 0.04
CA TYR A 52 0.46 -3.42 1.45
C TYR A 52 1.73 -2.94 2.16
N ASP A 53 2.87 -3.59 1.89
CA ASP A 53 4.18 -3.20 2.46
C ASP A 53 4.55 -1.78 2.02
N LEU A 54 4.40 -1.43 0.74
CA LEU A 54 4.66 -0.08 0.24
C LEU A 54 3.72 0.96 0.86
N PHE A 55 2.44 0.63 0.99
CA PHE A 55 1.47 1.51 1.63
C PHE A 55 1.82 1.77 3.10
N GLU A 56 2.15 0.72 3.87
CA GLU A 56 2.59 0.84 5.26
C GLU A 56 3.88 1.68 5.37
N MET A 57 4.84 1.46 4.48
CA MET A 57 6.10 2.22 4.43
C MET A 57 5.85 3.70 4.16
N PHE A 58 4.95 4.04 3.23
CA PHE A 58 4.63 5.44 2.92
C PHE A 58 3.86 6.14 4.04
N GLU A 59 2.99 5.42 4.74
CA GLU A 59 2.22 5.98 5.86
C GLU A 59 3.03 6.17 7.15
N THR A 60 4.08 5.37 7.34
CA THR A 60 4.83 5.33 8.61
C THR A 60 6.28 5.81 8.50
N GLY A 61 6.87 5.75 7.31
CA GLY A 61 8.31 5.94 7.09
C GLY A 61 9.17 4.75 7.52
N GLU A 62 8.57 3.67 8.02
CA GLU A 62 9.28 2.51 8.55
C GLU A 62 9.38 1.36 7.54
N ASP A 63 10.42 0.55 7.66
CA ASP A 63 10.56 -0.66 6.86
C ASP A 63 9.57 -1.74 7.37
N PRO A 64 8.55 -2.11 6.59
CA PRO A 64 7.48 -3.02 7.02
C PRO A 64 7.98 -4.45 7.30
N ARG A 65 9.22 -4.77 6.92
CA ARG A 65 9.85 -6.09 7.10
C ARG A 65 10.62 -6.22 8.41
N LYS A 66 10.81 -5.14 9.16
CA LYS A 66 11.57 -5.12 10.43
C LYS A 66 10.75 -5.47 11.69
N LYS A 67 9.56 -6.03 11.51
CA LYS A 67 8.65 -6.41 12.61
C LYS A 67 9.15 -7.63 13.39
#